data_AF-A0A9Q0KMD5-F1
#
_entry.id   AF-A0A9Q0KMD5-F1
#
_cell.length_a   1.000
_cell.length_b   1.000
_cell.length_c   1.000
_cell.angle_alpha   90.00
_cell.angle_beta   90.00
_cell.angle_gamma   90.00
#
_symmetry.space_group_name_H-M   'P 1'
#
loop_
_entity.id
_entity.type
_entity.pdbx_description
1 polymer ?
#
loop_
_entity_poly.entity_id
_entity_poly.type
_entity_poly.pdbx_seq_one_letter_code
_entity_poly.pdbx_strand_id
1 'polypeptide(L)'
;MSVKRLKTSKRSPGTTAMMRYMQCSRSVQWIPTKPLRSYCFKIDIQRAGVIVGSGMGGLQIFSESVQNLIERGRRKISPFFNPYSTTNMGSALLGIDLGVMGPNYSISTACATSNYCFHAAANHIRRDEADLMVVGGTEAPMK
;
A
#
# COMPACT_ATOMS: atom_id res chain seq x y z
N MET A 1 26.44 -16.16 22.62
CA MET A 1 26.48 -17.63 22.59
C MET A 1 25.77 -18.11 21.34
N SER A 2 26.35 -19.13 20.72
CA SER A 2 26.16 -19.60 19.36
C SER A 2 24.74 -20.12 19.06
N VAL A 3 24.16 -19.75 17.90
CA VAL A 3 23.12 -20.57 17.26
C VAL A 3 23.59 -20.93 15.87
N LYS A 4 23.81 -22.23 15.71
CA LYS A 4 24.46 -22.91 14.59
C LYS A 4 23.66 -22.76 13.29
N ARG A 5 24.46 -22.62 12.23
CA ARG A 5 24.16 -22.76 10.81
C ARG A 5 23.48 -24.11 10.51
N LEU A 6 22.25 -24.10 10.00
CA LEU A 6 21.69 -25.22 9.24
C LEU A 6 21.95 -24.95 7.76
N LYS A 7 22.85 -25.74 7.17
CA LYS A 7 23.11 -25.79 5.73
C LYS A 7 21.96 -26.53 5.06
N THR A 8 21.27 -25.90 4.12
CA THR A 8 20.61 -26.61 3.01
C THR A 8 21.03 -25.98 1.69
N SER A 9 21.78 -26.78 0.95
CA SER A 9 21.82 -26.94 -0.51
C SER A 9 21.88 -25.72 -1.44
N LYS A 10 22.98 -25.66 -2.20
CA LYS A 10 23.23 -24.89 -3.42
C LYS A 10 21.98 -24.72 -4.30
N ARG A 11 21.73 -23.48 -4.77
CA ARG A 11 21.21 -23.14 -6.12
C ARG A 11 21.51 -21.66 -6.40
N SER A 12 22.42 -21.42 -7.34
CA SER A 12 22.53 -20.19 -8.15
C SER A 12 22.00 -20.51 -9.55
N PRO A 13 21.93 -19.57 -10.50
CA PRO A 13 21.49 -18.17 -10.44
C PRO A 13 20.30 -18.00 -11.41
N GLY A 14 19.14 -17.54 -10.93
CA GLY A 14 17.95 -17.40 -11.78
C GLY A 14 16.91 -16.55 -11.10
N THR A 15 16.70 -15.36 -11.66
CA THR A 15 15.90 -14.20 -11.26
C THR A 15 14.39 -14.44 -11.18
N THR A 16 13.92 -15.64 -10.81
CA THR A 16 12.52 -16.07 -11.01
C THR A 16 11.78 -16.37 -9.70
N ALA A 17 11.89 -15.51 -8.68
CA ALA A 17 11.16 -15.72 -7.43
C ALA A 17 10.60 -14.42 -6.84
N MET A 18 9.70 -13.74 -7.57
CA MET A 18 8.89 -12.68 -6.95
C MET A 18 7.51 -12.50 -7.62
N MET A 19 6.84 -13.60 -7.96
CA MET A 19 5.36 -13.61 -7.98
C MET A 19 4.89 -14.23 -6.67
N ARG A 20 4.79 -13.43 -5.62
CA ARG A 20 4.00 -13.77 -4.44
C ARG A 20 2.76 -12.88 -4.42
N TYR A 21 1.73 -13.43 -5.05
CA TYR A 21 0.33 -13.00 -4.94
C TYR A 21 -0.02 -12.68 -3.47
N MET A 22 -0.67 -11.54 -3.22
CA MET A 22 -1.23 -11.24 -1.90
C MET A 22 -2.53 -10.45 -2.05
N GLN A 23 -3.62 -10.98 -1.49
CA GLN A 23 -5.00 -10.57 -1.74
C GLN A 23 -5.61 -9.90 -0.49
N CYS A 24 -6.30 -8.78 -0.73
CA CYS A 24 -7.12 -7.92 0.14
C CYS A 24 -8.04 -8.72 1.09
N SER A 25 -8.27 -8.42 2.38
CA SER A 25 -9.04 -7.28 2.92
C SER A 25 -9.11 -7.44 4.44
N ARG A 26 -8.63 -6.50 5.27
CA ARG A 26 -8.75 -6.41 6.75
C ARG A 26 -8.44 -7.64 7.66
N SER A 27 -8.25 -8.84 7.11
CA SER A 27 -7.59 -10.04 7.63
C SER A 27 -6.13 -10.10 7.15
N VAL A 28 -5.55 -8.91 6.89
CA VAL A 28 -4.20 -8.72 6.35
C VAL A 28 -3.17 -8.90 7.47
N GLN A 29 -3.07 -10.12 7.98
CA GLN A 29 -2.08 -10.56 8.99
C GLN A 29 -0.62 -10.44 8.50
N TRP A 30 -0.41 -10.00 7.26
CA TRP A 30 0.89 -9.93 6.59
C TRP A 30 1.37 -8.53 6.23
N ILE A 31 0.64 -7.44 6.56
CA ILE A 31 1.30 -6.12 6.57
C ILE A 31 2.39 -6.23 7.64
N PRO A 32 3.67 -6.02 7.27
CA PRO A 32 4.75 -6.05 8.24
C PRO A 32 4.42 -5.07 9.37
N THR A 33 4.16 -5.57 10.58
CA THR A 33 3.90 -4.70 11.75
C THR A 33 5.15 -3.95 12.20
N LYS A 34 6.30 -4.32 11.64
CA LYS A 34 7.58 -3.64 11.80
C LYS A 34 7.98 -3.03 10.46
N PRO A 35 8.60 -1.83 10.43
CA PRO A 35 9.07 -1.21 9.21
C PRO A 35 10.03 -2.16 8.47
N LEU A 36 10.07 -2.09 7.13
CA LEU A 36 10.85 -3.01 6.28
C LEU A 36 12.34 -3.04 6.66
N ARG A 37 12.84 -1.95 7.25
CA ARG A 37 14.19 -1.82 7.84
C ARG A 37 14.51 -2.89 8.91
N SER A 38 13.49 -3.51 9.51
CA SER A 38 13.63 -4.50 10.58
C SER A 38 13.82 -5.94 10.07
N TYR A 39 13.63 -6.19 8.77
CA TYR A 39 13.73 -7.53 8.20
C TYR A 39 15.17 -7.84 7.76
N CYS A 40 15.60 -9.09 7.98
CA CYS A 40 16.97 -9.59 7.79
C CYS A 40 17.44 -9.58 6.32
N PHE A 41 16.52 -9.44 5.36
CA PHE A 41 16.83 -9.11 3.98
C PHE A 41 16.98 -7.60 3.86
N LYS A 42 18.17 -7.11 3.48
CA LYS A 42 18.37 -5.71 3.10
C LYS A 42 17.53 -5.42 1.84
N ILE A 43 16.29 -4.99 2.04
CA ILE A 43 15.44 -4.46 0.98
C ILE A 43 15.88 -3.01 0.76
N ASP A 44 16.16 -2.65 -0.49
CA ASP A 44 16.41 -1.26 -0.85
C ASP A 44 15.11 -0.47 -0.78
N ILE A 45 15.05 0.49 0.14
CA ILE A 45 13.87 1.34 0.36
C ILE A 45 13.58 2.24 -0.84
N GLN A 46 14.58 2.58 -1.66
CA GLN A 46 14.39 3.41 -2.87
C GLN A 46 13.78 2.61 -4.02
N ARG A 47 14.01 1.29 -4.04
CA ARG A 47 13.45 0.36 -5.03
C ARG A 47 12.25 -0.42 -4.48
N ALA A 48 11.74 -0.05 -3.31
CA ALA A 48 10.51 -0.56 -2.74
C ALA A 48 9.39 0.46 -2.92
N GLY A 49 8.26 0.07 -3.51
CA GLY A 49 7.09 0.92 -3.73
C GLY A 49 5.80 0.37 -3.11
N VAL A 50 4.77 1.22 -3.07
CA VAL A 50 3.43 0.89 -2.56
C VAL A 50 2.40 1.42 -3.54
N ILE A 51 1.48 0.57 -4.00
CA ILE A 51 0.32 0.99 -4.79
C ILE A 51 -0.92 0.37 -4.17
N VAL A 52 -1.67 1.18 -3.43
CA VAL A 52 -2.96 0.77 -2.88
C VAL A 52 -4.05 1.64 -3.44
N GLY A 53 -4.94 1.00 -4.22
CA GLY A 53 -6.05 1.64 -4.89
C GLY A 53 -7.32 1.71 -4.04
N SER A 54 -8.14 2.70 -4.34
CA SER A 54 -9.49 2.83 -3.79
C SER A 54 -10.39 3.45 -4.87
N GLY A 55 -11.55 2.83 -5.08
CA GLY A 55 -12.62 3.30 -5.96
C GLY A 55 -13.19 4.63 -5.51
N MET A 56 -13.78 4.69 -4.31
CA MET A 56 -14.47 5.89 -3.81
C MET A 56 -13.72 6.64 -2.70
N GLY A 57 -12.65 6.10 -2.15
CA GLY A 57 -11.89 6.75 -1.07
C GLY A 57 -12.68 6.87 0.23
N GLY A 58 -12.43 7.95 0.97
CA GLY A 58 -13.04 8.21 2.27
C GLY A 58 -14.46 8.78 2.19
N LEU A 59 -15.39 8.08 1.53
CA LEU A 59 -16.76 8.58 1.30
C LEU A 59 -17.52 8.87 2.61
N GLN A 60 -17.25 8.10 3.67
CA GLN A 60 -17.78 8.38 5.00
C GLN A 60 -17.36 9.76 5.51
N ILE A 61 -16.07 10.08 5.45
CA ILE A 61 -15.52 11.37 5.90
C ILE A 61 -16.08 12.51 5.04
N PHE A 62 -16.30 12.24 3.75
CA PHE A 62 -16.97 13.18 2.85
C PHE A 62 -18.40 13.48 3.29
N SER A 63 -19.22 12.46 3.52
CA SER A 63 -20.60 12.63 3.98
C SER A 63 -20.67 13.36 5.31
N GLU A 64 -19.85 12.97 6.30
CA GLU A 64 -19.78 13.62 7.61
C GLU A 64 -19.32 15.09 7.50
N SER A 65 -18.38 15.39 6.61
CA SER A 65 -17.88 16.75 6.40
C SER A 65 -18.90 17.64 5.71
N VAL A 66 -19.65 17.10 4.76
CA VAL A 66 -20.78 17.80 4.11
C VAL A 66 -21.87 18.10 5.13
N GLN A 67 -22.22 17.13 5.99
CA GLN A 67 -23.22 17.35 7.03
C GLN A 67 -22.78 18.41 8.05
N ASN A 68 -21.52 18.35 8.49
CA ASN A 68 -20.94 19.38 9.37
C ASN A 68 -20.91 20.78 8.71
N LEU A 69 -20.67 20.85 7.40
CA LEU A 69 -20.71 22.11 6.65
C LEU A 69 -22.11 22.71 6.64
N ILE A 70 -23.14 21.89 6.40
CA ILE A 70 -24.54 22.34 6.35
C ILE A 70 -25.02 22.77 7.75
N GLU A 71 -24.79 21.94 8.77
CA GLU A 71 -25.35 22.17 10.11
C GLU A 71 -24.58 23.23 10.91
N ARG A 72 -23.25 23.28 10.76
CA ARG A 72 -22.36 24.02 11.69
C ARG A 72 -21.41 24.97 10.99
N GLY A 73 -21.48 25.06 9.66
CA GLY A 73 -20.68 25.96 8.84
C GLY A 73 -19.22 25.52 8.67
N ARG A 74 -18.52 26.25 7.79
CA ARG A 74 -17.14 25.96 7.35
C ARG A 74 -16.10 25.75 8.47
N ARG A 75 -16.31 26.35 9.65
CA ARG A 75 -15.38 26.24 10.79
C ARG A 75 -15.33 24.84 11.40
N LYS A 76 -16.30 23.97 11.12
CA LYS A 76 -16.36 22.60 11.64
C LYS A 76 -15.83 21.54 10.67
N ILE A 77 -15.41 21.92 9.48
CA ILE A 77 -14.67 21.02 8.60
C ILE A 77 -13.27 20.83 9.18
N SER A 78 -12.87 19.57 9.36
CA SER A 78 -11.52 19.24 9.81
C SER A 78 -10.49 19.64 8.74
N PRO A 79 -9.33 20.22 9.11
CA PRO A 79 -8.25 20.46 8.15
C PRO A 79 -7.72 19.16 7.52
N PHE A 80 -7.99 18.01 8.15
CA PHE A 80 -7.66 16.70 7.61
C PHE A 80 -8.72 16.13 6.67
N PHE A 81 -9.79 16.87 6.37
CA PHE A 81 -10.83 16.44 5.44
C PHE A 81 -10.23 16.07 4.06
N ASN A 82 -9.47 16.98 3.48
CA ASN A 82 -8.87 16.78 2.16
C ASN A 82 -7.99 15.52 2.14
N PRO A 83 -6.96 15.38 3.01
CA PRO A 83 -6.13 14.18 3.02
C PRO A 83 -6.93 12.88 3.31
N TYR A 84 -7.91 12.87 4.21
CA TYR A 84 -8.67 11.64 4.46
C TYR A 84 -9.70 11.28 3.38
N SER A 85 -10.15 12.26 2.60
CA SER A 85 -11.10 12.04 1.50
C SER A 85 -10.44 11.47 0.25
N THR A 86 -9.14 11.72 0.04
CA THR A 86 -8.45 11.31 -1.18
C THR A 86 -8.19 9.82 -1.25
N THR A 87 -8.31 9.25 -2.45
CA THR A 87 -8.09 7.82 -2.75
C THR A 87 -6.65 7.37 -2.59
N ASN A 88 -5.69 8.32 -2.55
CA ASN A 88 -4.26 8.04 -2.39
C ASN A 88 -3.80 7.91 -0.93
N MET A 89 -4.65 8.26 0.04
CA MET A 89 -4.27 8.28 1.45
C MET A 89 -3.87 6.89 1.96
N GLY A 90 -4.56 5.83 1.53
CA GLY A 90 -4.22 4.46 1.91
C GLY A 90 -2.81 4.06 1.47
N SER A 91 -2.40 4.45 0.26
CA SER A 91 -1.06 4.20 -0.26
C SER A 91 -0.01 5.06 0.45
N ALA A 92 -0.33 6.32 0.74
CA ALA A 92 0.55 7.24 1.45
C ALA A 92 0.86 6.77 2.88
N LEU A 93 -0.17 6.39 3.65
CA LEU A 93 -0.01 5.90 5.03
C LEU A 93 0.83 4.63 5.08
N LEU A 94 0.53 3.65 4.23
CA LEU A 94 1.33 2.43 4.14
C LEU A 94 2.78 2.71 3.72
N GLY A 95 2.98 3.71 2.85
CA GLY A 95 4.31 4.16 2.46
C GLY A 95 5.13 4.67 3.65
N ILE A 96 4.50 5.51 4.48
CA ILE A 96 5.09 6.08 5.69
C ILE A 96 5.36 4.99 6.72
N ASP A 97 4.40 4.10 6.97
CA ASP A 97 4.50 3.02 7.96
C ASP A 97 5.63 2.02 7.61
N LEU A 98 5.79 1.72 6.32
CA LEU A 98 6.81 0.78 5.84
C LEU A 98 8.17 1.46 5.60
N GLY A 99 8.20 2.79 5.49
CA GLY A 99 9.41 3.57 5.20
C GLY A 99 9.92 3.39 3.76
N VAL A 100 9.01 3.19 2.80
CA VAL A 100 9.36 3.02 1.39
C VAL A 100 9.52 4.38 0.70
N MET A 101 10.43 4.47 -0.25
CA MET A 101 10.75 5.69 -1.00
C MET A 101 10.64 5.52 -2.53
N GLY A 102 10.29 4.33 -3.00
CA GLY A 102 10.02 4.06 -4.41
C GLY A 102 8.63 4.55 -4.86
N PRO A 103 8.10 4.00 -5.98
CA PRO A 103 6.83 4.44 -6.54
C PRO A 103 5.68 4.35 -5.54
N ASN A 104 5.01 5.47 -5.26
CA ASN A 104 3.87 5.56 -4.35
C ASN A 104 2.72 6.37 -4.94
N TYR A 105 1.64 5.69 -5.30
CA TYR A 105 0.41 6.32 -5.80
C TYR A 105 -0.78 5.37 -5.70
N SER A 106 -1.97 5.89 -5.98
CA SER A 106 -3.23 5.11 -6.00
C SER A 106 -3.82 5.11 -7.40
N ILE A 107 -4.42 4.00 -7.79
CA ILE A 107 -5.19 3.86 -9.01
C ILE A 107 -6.66 3.69 -8.62
N SER A 108 -7.56 4.29 -9.38
CA SER A 108 -9.01 4.09 -9.24
C SER A 108 -9.60 3.76 -10.60
N THR A 109 -10.12 2.55 -10.72
CA THR A 109 -10.85 2.04 -11.90
C THR A 109 -12.10 1.28 -11.44
N ALA A 110 -12.80 1.82 -10.43
CA ALA A 110 -13.98 1.20 -9.81
C ALA A 110 -13.69 -0.25 -9.37
N CYS A 111 -14.50 -1.22 -9.79
CA CYS A 111 -14.36 -2.62 -9.44
C CYS A 111 -13.03 -3.25 -9.92
N ALA A 112 -12.40 -2.66 -10.94
CA ALA A 112 -11.14 -3.15 -11.51
C ALA A 112 -9.90 -2.54 -10.82
N THR A 113 -10.09 -1.71 -9.80
CA THR A 113 -9.02 -0.95 -9.13
C THR A 113 -7.86 -1.83 -8.68
N SER A 114 -8.15 -2.90 -7.93
CA SER A 114 -7.12 -3.81 -7.43
C SER A 114 -6.37 -4.48 -8.59
N ASN A 115 -7.07 -4.93 -9.63
CA ASN A 115 -6.45 -5.56 -10.81
C ASN A 115 -5.49 -4.61 -11.52
N TYR A 116 -5.87 -3.34 -11.66
CA TYR A 116 -5.00 -2.32 -12.25
C TYR A 116 -3.79 -2.01 -11.37
N CYS A 117 -3.94 -2.03 -10.04
CA CYS A 117 -2.81 -1.87 -9.11
C CYS A 117 -1.79 -3.01 -9.28
N PHE A 118 -2.26 -4.26 -9.40
CA PHE A 118 -1.38 -5.40 -9.70
C PHE A 118 -0.68 -5.24 -11.06
N HIS A 119 -1.42 -4.83 -12.09
CA HIS A 119 -0.86 -4.62 -13.42
C HIS A 119 0.23 -3.53 -13.42
N ALA A 120 -0.03 -2.42 -12.74
CA ALA A 120 0.91 -1.31 -12.65
C ALA A 120 2.18 -1.70 -11.89
N ALA A 121 2.07 -2.41 -10.77
CA ALA A 121 3.23 -2.91 -10.05
C ALA A 121 4.04 -3.93 -10.87
N ALA A 122 3.37 -4.82 -11.60
CA ALA A 122 4.05 -5.72 -12.51
C ALA A 122 4.84 -4.93 -13.57
N ASN A 123 4.29 -3.83 -14.09
CA ASN A 123 4.99 -2.96 -15.03
C ASN A 123 6.19 -2.24 -14.39
N HIS A 124 6.08 -1.75 -13.16
CA HIS A 124 7.22 -1.16 -12.44
C HIS A 124 8.37 -2.15 -12.26
N ILE A 125 8.07 -3.39 -11.88
CA ILE A 125 9.07 -4.46 -11.74
C ILE A 125 9.67 -4.81 -13.11
N ARG A 126 8.85 -4.93 -14.15
CA ARG A 126 9.31 -5.22 -15.52
C ARG A 126 10.19 -4.13 -16.11
N ARG A 127 10.02 -2.88 -15.68
CA ARG A 127 10.81 -1.72 -16.11
C ARG A 127 12.06 -1.50 -15.27
N ASP A 128 12.34 -2.38 -14.31
CA ASP A 128 13.44 -2.25 -13.34
C ASP A 128 13.34 -0.97 -12.47
N GLU A 129 12.13 -0.42 -12.33
CA GLU A 129 11.88 0.78 -11.51
C GLU A 129 11.70 0.44 -10.03
N ALA A 130 11.33 -0.81 -9.71
CA ALA A 130 11.19 -1.30 -8.34
C ALA A 130 11.46 -2.82 -8.26
N ASP A 131 12.11 -3.26 -7.19
CA ASP A 131 12.35 -4.69 -6.89
C ASP A 131 11.23 -5.30 -6.06
N LEU A 132 10.53 -4.45 -5.30
CA LEU A 132 9.46 -4.86 -4.40
C LEU A 132 8.33 -3.85 -4.49
N MET A 133 7.12 -4.35 -4.71
CA MET A 133 5.91 -3.53 -4.75
C MET A 133 4.87 -4.12 -3.80
N VAL A 134 4.44 -3.33 -2.82
CA VAL A 134 3.28 -3.66 -1.99
C VAL A 134 2.04 -3.19 -2.72
N VAL A 135 1.15 -4.12 -3.05
CA VAL A 135 -0.04 -3.81 -3.84
C VAL A 135 -1.31 -4.31 -3.21
N GLY A 136 -2.39 -3.59 -3.46
CA GLY A 136 -3.72 -4.01 -3.07
C GLY A 136 -4.79 -3.00 -3.46
N GLY A 137 -5.98 -3.22 -2.93
CA GLY A 137 -7.05 -2.23 -2.93
C GLY A 137 -7.76 -2.26 -1.60
N THR A 138 -8.46 -1.20 -1.25
CA THR A 138 -9.33 -1.17 -0.07
C THR A 138 -10.50 -0.26 -0.33
N GLU A 139 -11.69 -0.69 0.08
CA GLU A 139 -12.91 0.09 -0.01
C GLU A 139 -13.65 0.02 1.33
N ALA A 140 -14.19 1.16 1.77
CA ALA A 140 -15.06 1.26 2.94
C ALA A 140 -16.06 2.40 2.67
N PRO A 141 -17.05 2.19 1.78
CA PRO A 141 -17.89 3.28 1.27
C PRO A 141 -18.80 3.88 2.35
N MET A 142 -19.37 3.08 3.24
CA MET A 142 -20.21 3.53 4.36
C MET A 142 -20.11 2.54 5.53
N LYS A 143 -20.47 3.00 6.74
CA LYS A 143 -20.59 2.19 7.96
C LYS A 143 -21.88 1.38 7.99
#